data_AF-A0AA40WF30-F1
#
_entry.id   AF-A0AA40WF30-F1
#
_cell.length_a   1.000
_cell.length_b   1.000
_cell.length_c   1.000
_cell.angle_alpha   90.00
_cell.angle_beta   90.00
_cell.angle_gamma   90.00
#
_symmetry.space_group_name_H-M   'P 1'
#
loop_
_entity.id
_entity.type
_entity.pdbx_description
1 polymer ?
#
loop_
_entity_poly.entity_id
_entity_poly.type
_entity_poly.pdbx_seq_one_letter_code
_entity_poly.pdbx_strand_id
1 'polypeptide(L)'
;ILCQRLPWILEVRCRHSTHVIAHADYPASTYQWQKKVDLHQVLWSRERLINKRGGISGADHFWFGHTPWSRRMDFANVHYIDTSAVFGGQLTLARIQ
;
A
#
# COMPACT_ATOMS: atom_id res chain seq x y z
N ILE A 1 -18.95 3.72 13.87
CA ILE A 1 -18.09 4.62 14.68
C ILE A 1 -16.63 4.13 14.73
N LEU A 2 -16.34 2.82 14.88
CA LEU A 2 -14.96 2.32 14.97
C LEU A 2 -14.13 2.52 13.69
N CYS A 3 -14.70 2.36 12.50
CA CYS A 3 -13.96 2.50 11.24
C CYS A 3 -13.35 3.90 11.04
N GLN A 4 -13.99 4.96 11.55
CA GLN A 4 -13.49 6.33 11.45
C GLN A 4 -12.23 6.57 12.29
N ARG A 5 -11.91 5.68 13.23
CA ARG A 5 -10.72 5.76 14.08
C ARG A 5 -9.53 4.97 13.53
N LEU A 6 -9.72 4.23 12.43
CA LEU A 6 -8.63 3.49 11.82
C LEU A 6 -7.61 4.46 11.21
N PRO A 7 -6.31 4.17 11.33
CA PRO A 7 -5.29 4.96 10.67
C PRO A 7 -5.38 4.77 9.15
N TRP A 8 -5.05 5.82 8.42
CA TRP A 8 -5.04 5.82 6.96
C TRP A 8 -3.78 5.15 6.40
N ILE A 9 -2.70 5.23 7.16
CA ILE A 9 -1.38 4.67 6.85
C ILE A 9 -0.85 4.03 8.13
N LEU A 10 -0.36 2.80 8.01
CA LEU A 10 0.32 2.07 9.08
C LEU A 10 1.81 1.97 8.76
N GLU A 11 2.66 2.17 9.76
CA GLU A 11 4.07 1.80 9.73
C GLU A 11 4.27 0.58 10.61
N VAL A 12 4.92 -0.46 10.09
CA VAL A 12 5.30 -1.66 10.82
C VAL A 12 6.81 -1.81 10.73
N ARG A 13 7.49 -1.68 11.87
CA ARG A 13 8.93 -1.88 11.96
C ARG A 13 9.22 -3.33 12.33
N CYS A 14 9.81 -4.06 11.39
CA CYS A 14 10.37 -5.38 11.59
C CYS A 14 11.87 -5.27 11.94
N ARG A 15 12.49 -6.39 12.31
CA ARG A 15 13.90 -6.42 12.76
C ARG A 15 14.90 -5.74 11.81
N HIS A 16 14.68 -5.82 10.50
CA HIS A 16 15.59 -5.26 9.49
C HIS A 16 14.86 -4.50 8.37
N SER A 17 13.58 -4.20 8.53
CA SER A 17 12.78 -3.57 7.48
C SER A 17 11.63 -2.75 8.05
N THR A 18 11.28 -1.67 7.36
CA THR A 18 10.11 -0.84 7.63
C THR A 18 9.08 -1.04 6.52
N HIS A 19 7.88 -1.43 6.91
CA HIS A 19 6.76 -1.67 6.01
C HIS A 19 5.72 -0.57 6.20
N VAL A 20 5.30 0.05 5.11
CA VAL A 20 4.22 1.04 5.07
C VAL A 20 3.01 0.41 4.41
N ILE A 21 1.87 0.45 5.07
CA ILE A 21 0.62 -0.14 4.57
C ILE A 21 -0.41 0.98 4.43
N ALA A 22 -1.01 1.09 3.26
CA ALA A 22 -2.09 2.04 2.98
C ALA A 22 -3.14 1.38 2.08
N HIS A 23 -4.33 1.96 1.96
CA HIS A 23 -5.39 1.33 1.18
C HIS A 23 -5.06 1.30 -0.31
N ALA A 24 -4.72 2.44 -0.93
CA ALA A 24 -4.54 2.56 -2.37
C ALA A 24 -3.14 3.03 -2.78
N ASP A 25 -2.60 4.05 -2.10
CA ASP A 25 -1.29 4.60 -2.42
C ASP A 25 -0.68 5.39 -1.25
N TYR A 26 0.58 5.79 -1.40
CA TYR A 26 1.20 6.88 -0.65
C TYR A 26 1.68 7.95 -1.66
N PRO A 27 1.09 9.16 -1.69
CA PRO A 27 1.17 10.04 -2.85
C PRO A 27 2.50 10.82 -2.98
N ALA A 28 3.37 10.78 -1.96
CA ALA A 28 4.68 11.40 -2.03
C ALA A 28 5.77 10.42 -2.51
N SER A 29 6.86 10.94 -3.07
CA SER A 29 8.03 10.16 -3.50
C SER A 29 8.90 9.66 -2.34
N THR A 30 8.77 10.29 -1.17
CA THR A 30 9.51 9.96 0.05
C THR A 30 8.56 9.89 1.24
N TYR A 31 8.53 8.72 1.86
CA TYR A 31 7.90 8.45 3.13
C TYR A 31 8.66 9.10 4.27
N GLN A 32 7.91 9.69 5.19
CA GLN A 32 8.39 10.16 6.49
C GLN A 32 7.26 9.97 7.50
N TRP A 33 7.61 9.59 8.72
CA TRP A 33 6.64 9.40 9.81
C TRP A 33 5.77 10.65 9.99
N GLN A 34 4.45 10.46 10.00
CA GLN A 34 3.42 11.51 10.15
C GLN A 34 3.47 12.66 9.13
N LYS A 35 4.13 12.46 7.98
CA LYS A 35 4.10 13.45 6.90
C LYS A 35 2.67 13.70 6.44
N LYS A 36 2.27 14.97 6.36
CA LYS A 36 0.99 15.37 5.77
C LYS A 36 1.00 15.00 4.29
N VAL A 37 -0.01 14.25 3.89
CA VAL A 37 -0.25 13.80 2.51
C VAL A 37 -1.72 13.96 2.18
N ASP A 38 -2.05 13.94 0.90
CA ASP A 38 -3.43 13.95 0.43
C ASP A 38 -4.13 12.62 0.78
N LEU A 39 -5.02 12.66 1.78
CA LEU A 39 -5.76 11.49 2.26
C LEU A 39 -6.74 10.93 1.21
N HIS A 40 -7.21 11.76 0.28
CA HIS A 40 -8.05 11.27 -0.80
C HIS A 40 -7.23 10.33 -1.70
N GLN A 41 -6.00 10.71 -2.03
CA GLN A 41 -5.11 9.84 -2.82
C GLN A 41 -4.72 8.57 -2.08
N VAL A 42 -4.54 8.63 -0.76
CA VAL A 42 -4.24 7.45 0.07
C VAL A 42 -5.33 6.37 -0.04
N LEU A 43 -6.60 6.76 -0.21
CA LEU A 43 -7.71 5.82 -0.37
C LEU A 43 -8.11 5.51 -1.81
N TRP A 44 -7.85 6.41 -2.77
CA TRP A 44 -8.50 6.32 -4.09
C TRP A 44 -7.55 6.35 -5.27
N SER A 45 -6.25 6.64 -5.07
CA SER A 45 -5.32 6.74 -6.18
C SER A 45 -5.08 5.38 -6.84
N ARG A 46 -5.14 5.37 -8.18
CA ARG A 46 -4.72 4.25 -9.02
C ARG A 46 -3.54 4.60 -9.92
N GLU A 47 -3.07 5.85 -9.85
CA GLU A 47 -2.11 6.40 -10.80
C GLU A 47 -0.76 5.69 -10.76
N ARG A 48 -0.25 5.37 -9.57
CA ARG A 48 1.05 4.68 -9.42
C ARG A 48 1.02 3.31 -10.08
N LEU A 49 -0.05 2.54 -9.89
CA LEU A 49 -0.22 1.23 -10.49
C LEU A 49 -0.36 1.31 -12.01
N ILE A 50 -1.29 2.15 -12.50
CA ILE A 50 -1.58 2.29 -13.94
C ILE A 50 -0.33 2.74 -14.71
N ASN A 51 0.39 3.73 -14.18
CA ASN A 51 1.57 4.28 -14.84
C ASN A 51 2.86 3.51 -14.50
N LYS A 52 2.78 2.44 -13.69
CA LYS A 52 3.94 1.71 -13.15
C LYS A 52 5.02 2.67 -12.63
N ARG A 53 4.60 3.69 -11.86
CA ARG A 53 5.56 4.66 -11.29
C ARG A 53 6.47 3.94 -10.30
N GLY A 54 7.71 4.43 -10.21
CA GLY A 54 8.79 3.88 -9.37
C GLY A 54 8.45 3.68 -7.89
N GLY A 55 9.42 3.12 -7.18
CA GLY A 55 9.36 2.93 -5.74
C GLY A 55 9.19 4.22 -4.95
N ILE A 56 8.96 4.07 -3.66
CA ILE A 56 8.82 5.17 -2.72
C ILE A 56 9.99 5.07 -1.74
N SER A 57 10.76 6.15 -1.60
CA SER A 57 11.89 6.19 -0.65
C SER A 57 11.41 6.34 0.79
N GLY A 58 12.28 6.06 1.76
CA GLY A 58 12.00 6.28 3.19
C GLY A 58 11.38 5.10 3.95
N ALA A 59 11.04 4.01 3.26
CA ALA A 59 10.72 2.71 3.85
C ALA A 59 11.11 1.58 2.88
N ASP A 60 11.25 0.37 3.39
CA ASP A 60 11.72 -0.77 2.62
C ASP A 60 10.63 -1.40 1.77
N HIS A 61 9.36 -1.35 2.22
CA HIS A 61 8.23 -1.95 1.52
C HIS A 61 6.96 -1.12 1.66
N PHE A 62 6.18 -1.01 0.59
CA PHE A 62 4.86 -0.38 0.55
C PHE A 62 3.82 -1.40 0.11
N TRP A 63 2.75 -1.55 0.89
CA TRP A 63 1.70 -2.55 0.65
C TRP A 63 0.36 -1.85 0.42
N PHE A 64 -0.23 -2.11 -0.75
CA PHE A 64 -1.48 -1.51 -1.19
C PHE A 64 -2.48 -2.56 -1.64
N GLY A 65 -3.77 -2.22 -1.54
CA GLY A 65 -4.87 -2.96 -2.13
C GLY A 65 -5.58 -2.10 -3.16
N HIS A 66 -6.90 -1.90 -2.95
CA HIS A 66 -7.79 -0.99 -3.67
C HIS A 66 -8.08 -1.30 -5.14
N THR A 67 -7.05 -1.65 -5.94
CA THR A 67 -7.19 -1.95 -7.35
C THR A 67 -7.16 -3.46 -7.56
N PRO A 68 -8.31 -4.11 -7.80
CA PRO A 68 -8.34 -5.55 -7.96
C PRO A 68 -7.59 -5.98 -9.21
N TRP A 69 -6.73 -6.99 -9.07
CA TRP A 69 -6.00 -7.58 -10.18
C TRP A 69 -6.10 -9.12 -10.14
N SER A 70 -5.75 -9.79 -11.24
CA SER A 70 -5.81 -11.26 -11.30
C SER A 70 -4.68 -11.96 -10.54
N ARG A 71 -3.64 -11.22 -10.16
CA ARG A 71 -2.47 -11.71 -9.42
C ARG A 71 -1.79 -10.58 -8.66
N ARG A 72 -0.99 -10.93 -7.64
CA ARG A 72 -0.12 -9.98 -6.94
C ARG A 72 0.77 -9.26 -7.94
N MET A 73 0.97 -7.97 -7.72
CA MET A 73 1.85 -7.13 -8.53
C MET A 73 2.92 -6.50 -7.65
N ASP A 74 4.18 -6.70 -8.01
CA ASP A 74 5.33 -6.10 -7.33
C ASP A 74 6.08 -5.21 -8.30
N PHE A 75 6.43 -4.00 -7.88
CA PHE A 75 7.24 -3.08 -8.66
C PHE A 75 8.09 -2.20 -7.75
N ALA A 76 9.42 -2.25 -7.94
CA ALA A 76 10.39 -1.70 -6.99
C ALA A 76 10.09 -2.22 -5.56
N ASN A 77 9.83 -1.31 -4.61
CA ASN A 77 9.43 -1.65 -3.25
C ASN A 77 7.93 -1.50 -2.98
N VAL A 78 7.10 -1.50 -4.02
CA VAL A 78 5.64 -1.38 -3.91
C VAL A 78 4.98 -2.71 -4.28
N HIS A 79 4.04 -3.14 -3.44
CA HIS A 79 3.38 -4.44 -3.50
C HIS A 79 1.86 -4.25 -3.48
N TYR A 80 1.18 -4.68 -4.55
CA TYR A 80 -0.28 -4.70 -4.64
C TYR A 80 -0.79 -6.11 -4.38
N ILE A 81 -1.60 -6.27 -3.34
CA ILE A 81 -2.08 -7.56 -2.83
C ILE A 81 -3.60 -7.78 -3.01
N ASP A 82 -4.31 -6.82 -3.62
CA ASP A 82 -5.71 -7.02 -3.97
C ASP A 82 -5.82 -7.92 -5.21
N THR A 83 -5.97 -9.22 -4.95
CA THR A 83 -6.10 -10.26 -5.97
C THR A 83 -7.53 -10.66 -6.25
N SER A 84 -8.46 -9.72 -6.07
CA SER A 84 -9.87 -9.86 -6.46
C SER A 84 -10.62 -10.96 -5.71
N ALA A 85 -10.31 -11.20 -4.43
CA ALA A 85 -10.90 -12.27 -3.61
C ALA A 85 -12.44 -12.31 -3.66
N VAL A 86 -13.09 -11.13 -3.60
CA VAL A 86 -14.57 -11.01 -3.65
C VAL A 86 -15.16 -11.38 -5.01
N PHE A 87 -14.34 -11.35 -6.07
CA PHE A 87 -14.72 -11.70 -7.44
C PHE A 87 -14.31 -13.13 -7.82
N GLY A 88 -14.05 -14.00 -6.83
CA GLY A 88 -13.59 -15.38 -7.06
C GLY A 88 -12.09 -15.52 -7.29
N GLY A 89 -11.33 -14.42 -7.13
CA GLY A 89 -9.88 -14.45 -7.08
C GLY A 89 -9.34 -15.01 -5.76
N GLN A 90 -8.03 -14.88 -5.55
CA GLN A 90 -7.39 -15.36 -4.33
C GLN A 90 -7.46 -14.32 -3.22
N LEU A 91 -7.42 -14.77 -1.95
CA LEU A 91 -7.08 -13.89 -0.83
C LEU A 91 -5.56 -13.94 -0.64
N THR A 92 -4.86 -12.88 -1.02
CA THR A 92 -3.41 -12.80 -0.83
C THR A 92 -3.06 -12.46 0.62
N LEU A 93 -2.23 -13.30 1.24
CA LEU A 93 -1.63 -13.07 2.54
C LEU A 93 -0.11 -12.94 2.36
N ALA A 94 0.47 -11.85 2.86
CA ALA A 94 1.90 -11.60 2.84
C ALA A 94 2.48 -11.70 4.25
N ARG A 95 3.46 -12.60 4.45
CA ARG A 95 4.24 -12.68 5.68
C ARG A 95 5.35 -11.64 5.63
N ILE A 96 5.38 -10.74 6.61
CA ILE A 96 6.37 -9.64 6.70
C ILE A 96 7.37 -9.80 7.86
N GLN A 97 7.20 -10.81 8.72
CA GLN A 97 8.14 -11.27 9.76
C GLN A 97 7.86 -12.73 10.11
#